data_AF-A0A970WNF8-F1
#
_entry.id   AF-A0A970WNF8-F1
#
_cell.length_a   1.000
_cell.length_b   1.000
_cell.length_c   1.000
_cell.angle_alpha   90.00
_cell.angle_beta   90.00
_cell.angle_gamma   90.00
#
_symmetry.space_group_name_H-M   'P 1'
#
loop_
_entity.id
_entity.type
_entity.pdbx_description
1 polymer ?
#
loop_
_entity_poly.entity_id
_entity_poly.type
_entity_poly.pdbx_seq_one_letter_code
_entity_poly.pdbx_strand_id
1 'polypeptide(L)'
;MTWSVRHVTPGHLVLAWLSLACFTPSVGAQGPPASAALDLSYVTPNAVAAVVAFPSRVLKAPGMEILPHEVLAAVGERDLGMNPADVDQIMVVAEVADGPPMVAGVVRFAKPYQLAGLLPKLAANTTPGDLDGKPYLQAAGPMEPSLFMPDDRTLLIGMGPMIEKMVANAKQPAAGPLSKLLSSTRTTDDATAVAVMEPVREMLGGMLATAPVPPPLEDVKQLPELIQAAKIELQVTGTPRGSVVVLAPDEAKAQQLESLINKAIDFGREMSLQEVSKNMGESDDPVDQAMVQYMVRFNEYLFDMFRPQRNGTALSVTQGGERTIHMATTGTLVALLLPAVQAAREAARRSMGSNNLKQIALAMHNHHDVHREFPAQAITDGSGKPLLSWRVKLLPFVEEDGLYKEFHLDEPWDSPHNKALIARMPAVYARPGNDPSSGTTPYLAPIGEGTMWKADKGTRMPDMRDGTSNTIMVVEAEDKAAVPWTKPADWQFDPNDPLKGVGNSRPGGFQAVFADGSSRFISATIDVRTLKALLTMAGGEQLSPF
;
A
#
# COMPACT_ATOMS: atom_id res chain seq x y z
N MET A 1 6.85 -7.58 19.74
CA MET A 1 7.73 -6.68 20.51
C MET A 1 6.92 -6.09 21.65
N THR A 2 7.15 -6.56 22.86
CA THR A 2 6.54 -6.08 24.11
C THR A 2 7.16 -4.74 24.48
N TRP A 3 6.38 -3.66 24.41
CA TRP A 3 6.81 -2.32 24.81
C TRP A 3 6.92 -2.24 26.34
N SER A 4 8.13 -2.03 26.84
CA SER A 4 8.45 -1.84 28.26
C SER A 4 8.18 -0.38 28.66
N VAL A 5 7.26 -0.18 29.61
CA VAL A 5 6.76 1.11 30.13
C VAL A 5 7.79 1.83 31.05
N ARG A 6 9.09 1.73 30.78
CA ARG A 6 10.11 2.29 31.69
C ARG A 6 10.50 3.74 31.44
N HIS A 7 10.18 4.35 30.31
CA HIS A 7 10.59 5.72 29.98
C HIS A 7 9.45 6.56 29.37
N VAL A 8 8.43 6.88 30.16
CA VAL A 8 7.41 7.86 29.76
C VAL A 8 7.91 9.25 30.18
N THR A 9 8.43 10.03 29.23
CA THR A 9 8.68 11.47 29.43
C THR A 9 7.44 12.28 29.01
N PRO A 10 7.25 13.52 29.50
CA PRO A 10 6.11 14.37 29.11
C PRO A 10 5.93 14.53 27.58
N GLY A 11 7.03 14.49 26.81
CA GLY A 11 7.00 14.51 25.35
C GLY A 11 6.47 13.24 24.69
N HIS A 12 6.63 12.06 25.31
CA HIS A 12 6.08 10.81 24.79
C HIS A 12 4.56 10.74 24.92
N LEU A 13 3.97 11.42 25.91
CA LEU A 13 2.52 11.47 26.10
C LEU A 13 1.83 12.29 25.01
N VAL A 14 2.44 13.38 24.55
CA VAL A 14 1.89 14.19 23.46
C VAL A 14 2.02 13.47 22.11
N LEU A 15 3.16 12.81 21.84
CA LEU A 15 3.39 12.08 20.59
C LEU A 15 2.56 10.80 20.45
N ALA A 16 2.34 10.06 21.55
CA ALA A 16 1.48 8.87 21.54
C ALA A 16 -0.02 9.23 21.38
N TRP A 17 -0.44 10.41 21.85
CA TRP A 17 -1.80 10.91 21.65
C TRP A 17 -2.06 11.42 20.22
N LEU A 18 -1.09 12.11 19.62
CA LEU A 18 -1.20 12.65 18.27
C LEU A 18 -1.28 11.58 17.17
N SER A 19 -0.73 10.38 17.42
CA SER A 19 -0.76 9.27 16.47
C SER A 19 -2.11 8.51 16.43
N LEU A 20 -2.95 8.65 17.46
CA LEU A 20 -4.29 8.06 17.53
C LEU A 20 -5.38 8.91 16.84
N ALA A 21 -5.13 10.20 16.61
CA ALA A 21 -6.12 11.14 16.06
C ALA A 21 -6.25 11.12 14.52
N CYS A 22 -5.46 10.31 13.81
CA CYS A 22 -5.42 10.30 12.34
C CYS A 22 -6.53 9.47 11.66
N PHE A 23 -7.50 8.92 12.40
CA PHE A 23 -8.57 8.07 11.86
C PHE A 23 -9.96 8.51 12.36
N THR A 24 -10.48 9.66 11.90
CA THR A 24 -11.90 9.98 12.08
C THR A 24 -12.53 10.57 10.81
N PRO A 25 -13.77 10.16 10.45
CA PRO A 25 -14.52 10.76 9.35
C PRO A 25 -15.18 12.09 9.75
N SER A 26 -15.30 13.00 8.79
CA SER A 26 -15.83 14.36 8.97
C SER A 26 -17.35 14.40 9.17
N VAL A 27 -17.82 15.09 10.22
CA VAL A 27 -19.23 15.50 10.37
C VAL A 27 -19.32 16.95 10.85
N GLY A 28 -20.09 17.76 10.11
CA GLY A 28 -20.69 19.06 10.45
C GLY A 28 -20.00 19.96 11.48
N ALA A 29 -19.26 20.97 11.01
CA ALA A 29 -18.55 21.93 11.84
C ALA A 29 -19.48 22.97 12.53
N GLN A 30 -19.41 23.05 13.87
CA GLN A 30 -19.60 24.30 14.61
C GLN A 30 -18.22 24.91 14.88
N GLY A 31 -18.08 26.23 14.70
CA GLY A 31 -16.79 26.93 14.84
C GLY A 31 -16.22 26.88 16.26
N PRO A 32 -14.88 26.97 16.42
CA PRO A 32 -14.22 26.81 17.71
C PRO A 32 -14.62 27.91 18.71
N PRO A 33 -14.72 27.61 20.02
CA PRO A 33 -15.03 28.60 21.04
C PRO A 33 -13.92 29.65 21.20
N ALA A 34 -14.28 30.82 21.74
CA ALA A 34 -13.39 31.98 21.88
C ALA A 34 -12.11 31.68 22.68
N SER A 35 -10.99 32.13 22.13
CA SER A 35 -9.62 32.10 22.65
C SER A 35 -9.50 32.60 24.11
N ALA A 36 -8.97 31.76 25.01
CA ALA A 36 -8.37 32.23 26.26
C ALA A 36 -6.87 32.48 26.00
N ALA A 37 -6.34 33.59 26.51
CA ALA A 37 -4.92 33.92 26.38
C ALA A 37 -4.05 32.87 27.10
N LEU A 38 -2.95 32.44 26.47
CA LEU A 38 -1.97 31.55 27.09
C LEU A 38 -1.28 32.28 28.25
N ASP A 39 -1.24 31.64 29.41
CA ASP A 39 -0.39 32.12 30.50
C ASP A 39 1.05 31.66 30.27
N LEU A 40 1.91 32.64 29.99
CA LEU A 40 3.32 32.43 29.68
C LEU A 40 4.23 32.73 30.88
N SER A 41 3.70 32.98 32.08
CA SER A 41 4.47 33.27 33.30
C SER A 41 5.47 32.18 33.66
N TYR A 42 5.19 30.93 33.28
CA TYR A 42 6.07 29.78 33.50
C TYR A 42 6.99 29.48 32.30
N VAL A 43 6.98 30.27 31.22
CA VAL A 43 7.94 30.14 30.12
C VAL A 43 9.18 30.95 30.47
N THR A 44 10.30 30.26 30.74
CA THR A 44 11.55 30.92 31.11
C THR A 44 12.11 31.74 29.94
N PRO A 45 12.89 32.82 30.20
CA PRO A 45 13.44 33.66 29.14
C PRO A 45 14.39 32.92 28.19
N ASN A 46 15.03 31.86 28.69
CA ASN A 46 15.98 31.02 27.98
C ASN A 46 15.32 29.78 27.33
N ALA A 47 14.01 29.61 27.48
CA ALA A 47 13.30 28.50 26.87
C ALA A 47 13.46 28.52 25.35
N VAL A 48 13.80 27.36 24.79
CA VAL A 48 14.10 27.19 23.36
C VAL A 48 12.93 26.58 22.62
N ALA A 49 12.10 25.78 23.29
CA ALA A 49 10.94 25.15 22.69
C ALA A 49 9.80 25.02 23.69
N ALA A 50 8.58 25.07 23.17
CA ALA A 50 7.37 24.76 23.93
C ALA A 50 6.37 23.99 23.08
N VAL A 51 5.65 23.08 23.71
CA VAL A 51 4.50 22.38 23.13
C VAL A 51 3.29 22.67 24.01
N VAL A 52 2.26 23.25 23.42
CA VAL A 52 0.99 23.57 24.06
C VAL A 52 -0.08 22.65 23.47
N ALA A 53 -0.92 22.06 24.31
CA ALA A 53 -2.05 21.24 23.89
C ALA A 53 -3.27 21.48 24.78
N PHE A 54 -4.47 21.26 24.24
CA PHE A 54 -5.75 21.43 24.93
C PHE A 54 -6.55 20.11 24.97
N PRO A 55 -6.20 19.13 25.83
CA PRO A 55 -6.80 17.79 25.81
C PRO A 55 -8.31 17.78 26.01
N SER A 56 -8.82 18.56 26.98
CA SER A 56 -10.26 18.62 27.26
C SER A 56 -11.07 19.13 26.07
N ARG A 57 -10.49 20.03 25.25
CA ARG A 57 -11.11 20.55 24.02
C ARG A 57 -11.25 19.45 22.98
N VAL A 58 -10.18 18.70 22.73
CA VAL A 58 -10.16 17.60 21.75
C VAL A 58 -11.14 16.50 22.14
N LEU A 59 -11.13 16.09 23.41
CA LEU A 59 -12.00 15.01 23.89
C LEU A 59 -13.49 15.37 23.92
N LYS A 60 -13.82 16.67 24.02
CA LYS A 60 -15.20 17.17 24.02
C LYS A 60 -15.66 17.62 22.64
N ALA A 61 -14.83 17.48 21.61
CA ALA A 61 -15.16 17.96 20.28
C ALA A 61 -16.15 17.04 19.56
N PRO A 62 -17.07 17.60 18.75
CA PRO A 62 -17.93 16.82 17.88
C PRO A 62 -17.11 15.92 16.93
N GLY A 63 -17.51 14.67 16.75
CA GLY A 63 -16.82 13.67 15.92
C GLY A 63 -15.74 12.86 16.66
N MET A 64 -15.41 13.25 17.90
CA MET A 64 -14.47 12.50 18.74
C MET A 64 -15.16 11.52 19.70
N GLU A 65 -16.50 11.43 19.68
CA GLU A 65 -17.30 10.56 20.57
C GLU A 65 -17.04 9.05 20.35
N ILE A 66 -16.48 8.69 19.20
CA ILE A 66 -16.12 7.31 18.88
C ILE A 66 -14.82 6.86 19.56
N LEU A 67 -14.02 7.79 20.09
CA LEU A 67 -12.84 7.43 20.85
C LEU A 67 -13.25 6.68 22.12
N PRO A 68 -12.43 5.71 22.58
CA PRO A 68 -12.72 4.95 23.80
C PRO A 68 -12.45 5.83 25.04
N HIS A 69 -13.31 6.81 25.29
CA HIS A 69 -13.16 7.81 26.35
C HIS A 69 -13.01 7.17 27.73
N GLU A 70 -13.73 6.08 27.98
CA GLU A 70 -13.68 5.32 29.24
C GLU A 70 -12.31 4.67 29.42
N VAL A 71 -11.72 4.15 28.33
CA VAL A 71 -10.38 3.56 28.35
C VAL A 71 -9.33 4.64 28.56
N LEU A 72 -9.44 5.78 27.87
CA LEU A 72 -8.52 6.90 28.01
C LEU A 72 -8.58 7.51 29.42
N ALA A 73 -9.77 7.63 30.00
CA ALA A 73 -9.97 8.06 31.39
C ALA A 73 -9.34 7.06 32.36
N ALA A 74 -9.64 5.76 32.23
CA ALA A 74 -9.10 4.73 33.11
C ALA A 74 -7.56 4.60 33.02
N VAL A 75 -7.00 4.71 31.82
CA VAL A 75 -5.54 4.73 31.62
C VAL A 75 -4.91 5.99 32.19
N GLY A 76 -5.53 7.16 31.98
CA GLY A 76 -5.07 8.42 32.56
C GLY A 76 -5.07 8.37 34.10
N GLU A 77 -6.15 7.88 34.71
CA GLU A 77 -6.23 7.73 36.16
C GLU A 77 -5.19 6.73 36.68
N ARG A 78 -5.01 5.58 36.01
CA ARG A 78 -4.07 4.54 36.44
C ARG A 78 -2.60 4.97 36.27
N ASP A 79 -2.26 5.54 35.12
CA ASP A 79 -0.87 5.73 34.68
C ASP A 79 -0.39 7.18 34.79
N LEU A 80 -1.30 8.17 34.88
CA LEU A 80 -1.00 9.59 35.05
C LEU A 80 -1.56 10.16 36.36
N GLY A 81 -2.45 9.43 37.04
CA GLY A 81 -3.17 9.90 38.23
C GLY A 81 -4.27 10.91 37.91
N MET A 82 -4.49 11.25 36.63
CA MET A 82 -5.40 12.31 36.22
C MET A 82 -6.24 11.88 35.02
N ASN A 83 -7.51 12.31 35.00
CA ASN A 83 -8.35 12.15 33.83
C ASN A 83 -8.00 13.23 32.79
N PRO A 84 -7.59 12.87 31.56
CA PRO A 84 -7.24 13.84 30.52
C PRO A 84 -8.39 14.80 30.14
N ALA A 85 -9.65 14.41 30.38
CA ALA A 85 -10.82 15.26 30.12
C ALA A 85 -10.96 16.43 31.11
N ASP A 86 -10.28 16.36 32.27
CA ASP A 86 -10.23 17.41 33.29
C ASP A 86 -9.05 18.36 33.11
N VAL A 87 -8.20 18.14 32.09
CA VAL A 87 -7.02 18.95 31.79
C VAL A 87 -7.34 19.93 30.66
N ASP A 88 -7.40 21.23 31.00
CA ASP A 88 -7.67 22.30 30.04
C ASP A 88 -6.47 22.59 29.16
N GLN A 89 -5.26 22.59 29.74
CA GLN A 89 -4.04 22.91 29.01
C GLN A 89 -2.86 22.08 29.55
N ILE A 90 -2.04 21.60 28.62
CA ILE A 90 -0.69 21.10 28.91
C ILE A 90 0.28 21.98 28.14
N MET A 91 1.30 22.51 28.82
CA MET A 91 2.41 23.22 28.19
C MET A 91 3.73 22.61 28.64
N VAL A 92 4.44 21.95 27.74
CA VAL A 92 5.78 21.43 27.98
C VAL A 92 6.79 22.45 27.48
N VAL A 93 7.72 22.87 28.33
CA VAL A 93 8.78 23.84 28.01
C VAL A 93 10.13 23.16 28.13
N ALA A 94 11.01 23.43 27.17
CA ALA A 94 12.37 22.94 27.14
C ALA A 94 13.37 24.09 27.09
N GLU A 95 14.44 23.99 27.87
CA GLU A 95 15.57 24.91 27.92
C GLU A 95 16.86 24.10 27.68
N VAL A 96 17.74 24.61 26.82
CA VAL A 96 19.09 24.03 26.66
C VAL A 96 20.01 24.65 27.70
N ALA A 97 20.74 23.80 28.41
CA ALA A 97 21.78 24.18 29.36
C ALA A 97 23.10 23.50 28.97
N ASP A 98 24.20 23.81 29.68
CA ASP A 98 25.46 23.07 29.59
C ASP A 98 25.28 21.65 30.16
N GLY A 99 24.61 20.78 29.41
CA GLY A 99 24.18 19.45 29.85
C GLY A 99 22.94 18.93 29.11
N PRO A 100 22.30 17.85 29.60
CA PRO A 100 21.04 17.38 29.03
C PRO A 100 19.96 18.48 29.09
N PRO A 101 19.10 18.60 28.07
CA PRO A 101 18.09 19.65 28.02
C PRO A 101 17.14 19.52 29.21
N MET A 102 16.88 20.65 29.87
CA MET A 102 15.95 20.72 30.98
C MET A 102 14.53 20.82 30.45
N VAL A 103 13.64 19.97 30.96
CA VAL A 103 12.25 19.91 30.52
C VAL A 103 11.32 19.93 31.72
N ALA A 104 10.26 20.73 31.62
CA ALA A 104 9.15 20.71 32.57
C ALA A 104 7.82 21.04 31.88
N GLY A 105 6.75 20.47 32.42
CA GLY A 105 5.38 20.67 32.00
C GLY A 105 4.60 21.53 33.00
N VAL A 106 3.72 22.37 32.47
CA VAL A 106 2.66 23.08 33.17
C VAL A 106 1.35 22.41 32.79
N VAL A 107 0.66 21.82 33.75
CA VAL A 107 -0.65 21.21 33.56
C VAL A 107 -1.68 22.08 34.26
N ARG A 108 -2.72 22.50 33.52
CA ARG A 108 -3.84 23.27 34.05
C ARG A 108 -5.11 22.45 34.04
N PHE A 109 -5.75 22.40 35.19
CA PHE A 109 -6.99 21.65 35.40
C PHE A 109 -8.21 22.56 35.30
N ALA A 110 -9.30 22.01 34.74
CA ALA A 110 -10.58 22.68 34.63
C ALA A 110 -11.25 22.93 36.00
N LYS A 111 -10.87 22.15 37.01
CA LYS A 111 -11.39 22.16 38.38
C LYS A 111 -10.22 22.06 39.37
N PRO A 112 -10.40 22.49 40.63
CA PRO A 112 -9.41 22.28 41.68
C PRO A 112 -8.99 20.80 41.76
N TYR A 113 -7.69 20.55 41.82
CA TYR A 113 -7.07 19.24 41.80
C TYR A 113 -6.19 19.05 43.04
N GLN A 114 -6.23 17.86 43.63
CA GLN A 114 -5.42 17.55 44.81
C GLN A 114 -4.20 16.73 44.42
N LEU A 115 -3.01 17.20 44.81
CA LEU A 115 -1.73 16.53 44.54
C LEU A 115 -1.70 15.08 45.03
N ALA A 116 -2.44 14.75 46.08
CA ALA A 116 -2.58 13.38 46.60
C ALA A 116 -3.16 12.38 45.57
N GLY A 117 -3.82 12.86 44.51
CA GLY A 117 -4.30 12.04 43.39
C GLY A 117 -3.23 11.73 42.33
N LEU A 118 -2.10 12.44 42.30
CA LEU A 118 -1.00 12.15 41.39
C LEU A 118 -0.22 10.91 41.83
N LEU A 119 -0.21 9.91 40.93
CA LEU A 119 0.55 8.67 40.95
C LEU A 119 1.36 8.39 42.23
N PRO A 120 0.95 7.38 43.02
CA PRO A 120 1.79 6.82 44.09
C PRO A 120 3.20 6.44 43.61
N LYS A 121 3.35 6.11 42.32
CA LYS A 121 4.64 5.78 41.68
C LYS A 121 5.56 6.98 41.47
N LEU A 122 5.04 8.16 41.14
CA LEU A 122 5.86 9.37 41.01
C LEU A 122 6.23 9.90 42.40
N ALA A 123 5.27 9.91 43.32
CA ALA A 123 5.50 10.32 44.70
C ALA A 123 6.52 9.42 45.42
N ALA A 124 6.54 8.11 45.11
CA ALA A 124 7.46 7.14 45.75
C ALA A 124 8.95 7.46 45.58
N ASN A 125 9.33 8.14 44.51
CA ASN A 125 10.72 8.53 44.22
C ASN A 125 10.98 10.02 44.52
N THR A 126 10.09 10.66 45.28
CA THR A 126 10.24 12.06 45.68
C THR A 126 10.34 12.19 47.19
N THR A 127 11.07 13.21 47.63
CA THR A 127 11.15 13.62 49.03
C THR A 127 10.38 14.93 49.22
N PRO A 128 9.62 15.07 50.32
CA PRO A 128 8.99 16.33 50.67
C PRO A 128 10.03 17.44 50.86
N GLY A 129 9.75 18.61 50.29
CA GLY A 129 10.51 19.84 50.39
C GLY A 129 9.59 21.05 50.38
N ASP A 130 10.19 22.23 50.37
CA ASP A 130 9.50 23.52 50.26
C ASP A 130 10.02 24.27 49.05
N LEU A 131 9.11 24.83 48.27
CA LEU A 131 9.42 25.79 47.22
C LEU A 131 8.43 26.94 47.33
N ASP A 132 8.94 28.14 47.57
CA ASP A 132 8.10 29.34 47.74
C ASP A 132 7.06 29.24 48.88
N GLY A 133 7.42 28.59 50.00
CA GLY A 133 6.52 28.44 51.14
C GLY A 133 5.36 27.47 50.89
N LYS A 134 5.44 26.64 49.85
CA LYS A 134 4.43 25.65 49.46
C LYS A 134 5.05 24.26 49.34
N PRO A 135 4.26 23.20 49.57
CA PRO A 135 4.73 21.82 49.44
C PRO A 135 5.33 21.55 48.05
N TYR A 136 6.56 21.04 48.05
CA TYR A 136 7.30 20.65 46.86
C TYR A 136 7.72 19.19 46.99
N LEU A 137 7.44 18.38 45.97
CA LEU A 137 7.91 16.99 45.93
C LEU A 137 9.13 16.93 45.03
N GLN A 138 10.30 16.89 45.66
CA GLN A 138 11.59 16.90 44.96
C GLN A 138 12.01 15.49 44.60
N ALA A 139 12.33 15.24 43.34
CA ALA A 139 12.78 13.92 42.89
C ALA A 139 14.19 13.58 43.41
N ALA A 140 14.44 12.29 43.67
CA ALA A 140 15.74 11.83 44.15
C ALA A 140 16.82 11.86 43.05
N GLY A 141 16.44 11.60 41.79
CA GLY A 141 17.34 11.61 40.63
C GLY A 141 17.27 12.89 39.78
N PRO A 142 18.37 13.30 39.12
CA PRO A 142 18.40 14.51 38.28
C PRO A 142 17.55 14.42 37.00
N MET A 143 17.19 13.20 36.57
CA MET A 143 16.33 12.95 35.40
C MET A 143 14.89 12.55 35.80
N GLU A 144 14.61 12.48 37.11
CA GLU A 144 13.28 12.14 37.62
C GLU A 144 12.44 13.41 37.81
N PRO A 145 11.11 13.34 37.61
CA PRO A 145 10.26 14.51 37.67
C PRO A 145 9.93 14.89 39.12
N SER A 146 10.21 16.14 39.48
CA SER A 146 9.71 16.81 40.68
C SER A 146 8.30 17.38 40.41
N LEU A 147 7.52 17.61 41.47
CA LEU A 147 6.13 18.08 41.39
C LEU A 147 5.92 19.30 42.28
N PHE A 148 5.29 20.34 41.75
CA PHE A 148 4.96 21.56 42.49
C PHE A 148 3.59 22.10 42.09
N MET A 149 2.75 22.44 43.07
CA MET A 149 1.45 23.07 42.82
C MET A 149 1.46 24.51 43.38
N PRO A 150 1.64 25.55 42.54
CA PRO A 150 1.55 26.93 42.98
C PRO A 150 0.12 27.33 43.37
N ASP A 151 -0.91 26.69 42.83
CA ASP A 151 -2.31 26.89 43.18
C ASP A 151 -3.08 25.57 43.06
N ASP A 152 -4.39 25.57 43.29
CA ASP A 152 -5.21 24.36 43.26
C ASP A 152 -5.55 23.88 41.84
N ARG A 153 -5.12 24.58 40.79
CA ARG A 153 -5.44 24.27 39.38
C ARG A 153 -4.22 24.12 38.48
N THR A 154 -3.03 24.45 38.97
CA THR A 154 -1.78 24.42 38.20
C THR A 154 -0.82 23.42 38.83
N LEU A 155 -0.33 22.49 38.03
CA LEU A 155 0.73 21.56 38.39
C LEU A 155 1.95 21.81 37.50
N LEU A 156 3.11 22.01 38.14
CA LEU A 156 4.40 21.93 37.49
C LEU A 156 4.98 20.53 37.71
N ILE A 157 5.40 19.88 36.61
CA ILE A 157 5.98 18.54 36.62
C ILE A 157 7.21 18.48 35.71
N GLY A 158 8.36 18.09 36.22
CA GLY A 158 9.58 18.08 35.41
C GLY A 158 10.85 18.10 36.22
N MET A 159 11.98 18.42 35.59
CA MET A 159 13.26 18.49 36.29
C MET A 159 13.24 19.58 37.35
N GLY A 160 13.69 19.27 38.57
CA GLY A 160 13.62 20.20 39.72
C GLY A 160 14.22 21.59 39.44
N PRO A 161 15.45 21.69 38.89
CA PRO A 161 16.05 22.98 38.54
C PRO A 161 15.22 23.78 37.52
N MET A 162 14.49 23.11 36.63
CA MET A 162 13.59 23.76 35.67
C MET A 162 12.36 24.33 36.38
N ILE A 163 11.75 23.56 37.29
CA ILE A 163 10.59 24.02 38.08
C ILE A 163 10.97 25.25 38.91
N GLU A 164 12.12 25.24 39.59
CA GLU A 164 12.61 26.38 40.36
C GLU A 164 12.75 27.64 39.50
N LYS A 165 13.32 27.52 38.29
CA LYS A 165 13.40 28.62 37.31
C LYS A 165 12.03 29.11 36.86
N MET A 166 11.08 28.20 36.60
CA MET A 166 9.72 28.55 36.19
C MET A 166 8.98 29.31 37.30
N VAL A 167 9.12 28.89 38.56
CA VAL A 167 8.52 29.57 39.72
C VAL A 167 9.15 30.94 39.94
N ALA A 168 10.48 31.06 39.80
CA ALA A 168 11.17 32.34 39.88
C ALA A 168 10.69 33.32 38.78
N ASN A 169 10.55 32.84 37.54
CA ASN A 169 10.04 33.65 36.43
C ASN A 169 8.57 34.04 36.65
N ALA A 170 7.74 33.18 37.21
CA ALA A 170 6.33 33.52 37.49
C ALA A 170 6.18 34.70 38.48
N LYS A 171 7.12 34.87 39.40
CA LYS A 171 7.16 36.03 40.33
C LYS A 171 7.60 37.32 39.66
N GLN A 172 8.54 37.23 38.73
CA GLN A 172 9.09 38.37 37.98
C GLN A 172 9.16 38.00 36.49
N PRO A 173 8.03 38.09 35.76
CA PRO A 173 7.98 37.61 34.39
C PRO A 173 8.94 38.37 33.48
N ALA A 174 9.88 37.64 32.89
CA ALA A 174 10.75 38.16 31.85
C ALA A 174 10.41 37.51 30.51
N ALA A 175 10.24 38.33 29.46
CA ALA A 175 9.85 37.85 28.14
C ALA A 175 11.08 37.44 27.31
N GLY A 176 11.17 36.15 26.98
CA GLY A 176 12.15 35.61 26.05
C GLY A 176 11.68 35.63 24.57
N PRO A 177 12.53 35.18 23.63
CA PRO A 177 12.14 35.03 22.23
C PRO A 177 10.95 34.07 22.03
N LEU A 178 10.95 32.94 22.75
CA LEU A 178 9.88 31.94 22.65
C LEU A 178 8.53 32.47 23.15
N SER A 179 8.49 33.21 24.27
CA SER A 179 7.23 33.76 24.81
C SER A 179 6.62 34.82 23.87
N LYS A 180 7.45 35.60 23.15
CA LYS A 180 6.97 36.51 22.10
C LYS A 180 6.36 35.78 20.90
N LEU A 181 6.91 34.63 20.54
CA LEU A 181 6.35 33.80 19.46
C LEU A 181 5.05 33.12 19.88
N LEU A 182 4.96 32.67 21.14
CA LEU A 182 3.75 32.04 21.68
C LEU A 182 2.61 33.05 21.88
N SER A 183 2.91 34.30 22.24
CA SER A 183 1.87 35.34 22.39
C SER A 183 1.20 35.73 21.07
N SER A 184 1.86 35.47 19.93
CA SER A 184 1.31 35.67 18.58
C SER A 184 0.69 34.43 17.96
N THR A 185 0.77 33.27 18.63
CA THR A 185 0.18 32.01 18.17
C THR A 185 -1.32 32.00 18.39
N ARG A 186 -2.08 31.48 17.41
CA ARG A 186 -3.53 31.35 17.51
C ARG A 186 -3.89 30.27 18.53
N THR A 187 -4.53 30.64 19.62
CA THR A 187 -5.04 29.68 20.64
C THR A 187 -6.27 28.87 20.17
N THR A 188 -6.66 29.01 18.89
CA THR A 188 -7.72 28.22 18.26
C THR A 188 -7.27 26.80 17.95
N ASP A 189 -5.96 26.57 17.80
CA ASP A 189 -5.42 25.25 17.49
C ASP A 189 -5.52 24.35 18.72
N ASP A 190 -5.61 23.03 18.49
CA ASP A 190 -5.73 22.04 19.56
C ASP A 190 -4.38 21.66 20.15
N ALA A 191 -3.33 21.73 19.33
CA ALA A 191 -1.95 21.67 19.78
C ALA A 191 -1.04 22.56 18.92
N THR A 192 -0.08 23.21 19.56
CA THR A 192 0.97 23.97 18.89
C THR A 192 2.33 23.66 19.50
N ALA A 193 3.30 23.31 18.67
CA ALA A 193 4.71 23.25 19.05
C ALA A 193 5.46 24.44 18.44
N VAL A 194 6.31 25.10 19.22
CA VAL A 194 7.16 26.20 18.77
C VAL A 194 8.58 25.96 19.24
N ALA A 195 9.55 26.16 18.36
CA ALA A 195 10.98 26.08 18.67
C ALA A 195 11.73 27.27 18.07
N VAL A 196 12.65 27.85 18.83
CA VAL A 196 13.56 28.92 18.42
C VAL A 196 14.90 28.29 18.02
N MET A 197 15.43 28.71 16.88
CA MET A 197 16.60 28.07 16.27
C MET A 197 17.93 28.56 16.84
N GLU A 198 18.01 29.83 17.26
CA GLU A 198 19.27 30.46 17.67
C GLU A 198 20.06 29.67 18.75
N PRO A 199 19.45 29.20 19.86
CA PRO A 199 20.19 28.50 20.91
C PRO A 199 20.65 27.08 20.52
N VAL A 200 20.05 26.51 19.47
CA VAL A 200 20.33 25.12 19.01
C VAL A 200 21.07 25.09 17.67
N ARG A 201 21.40 26.26 17.11
CA ARG A 201 21.99 26.40 15.77
C ARG A 201 23.33 25.69 15.66
N GLU A 202 24.23 25.88 16.63
CA GLU A 202 25.56 25.28 16.61
C GLU A 202 25.49 23.75 16.68
N MET A 203 24.64 23.23 17.57
CA MET A 203 24.39 21.79 17.72
C MET A 203 23.86 21.18 16.41
N LEU A 204 22.87 21.81 15.78
CA LEU A 204 22.30 21.35 14.51
C LEU A 204 23.27 21.50 13.35
N GLY A 205 24.07 22.57 13.34
CA GLY A 205 25.11 22.80 12.34
C GLY A 205 26.17 21.70 12.37
N GLY A 206 26.66 21.32 13.56
CA GLY A 206 27.60 20.20 13.72
C GLY A 206 27.02 18.85 13.24
N MET A 207 25.74 18.61 13.54
CA MET A 207 25.05 17.39 13.07
C MET A 207 24.89 17.37 11.53
N LEU A 208 24.46 18.48 10.92
CA LEU A 208 24.28 18.57 9.47
C LEU A 208 25.62 18.55 8.69
N ALA A 209 26.70 19.08 9.27
CA ALA A 209 28.02 19.06 8.66
C ALA A 209 28.55 17.63 8.42
N THR A 210 28.18 16.70 9.30
CA THR A 210 28.60 15.28 9.22
C THR A 210 27.60 14.39 8.49
N ALA A 211 26.42 14.91 8.15
CA ALA A 211 25.39 14.15 7.46
C ALA A 211 25.79 13.87 5.99
N PRO A 212 25.59 12.63 5.50
CA PRO A 212 25.81 12.30 4.09
C PRO A 212 24.68 12.91 3.24
N VAL A 213 24.92 14.11 2.72
CA VAL A 213 23.97 14.83 1.85
C VAL A 213 24.39 14.66 0.38
N PRO A 214 23.46 14.37 -0.55
CA PRO A 214 23.79 14.31 -1.97
C PRO A 214 24.34 15.65 -2.49
N PRO A 215 25.28 15.66 -3.46
CA PRO A 215 25.90 16.90 -3.97
C PRO A 215 24.90 17.99 -4.40
N PRO A 216 23.75 17.67 -5.06
CA PRO A 216 22.76 18.68 -5.42
C PRO A 216 22.09 19.38 -4.22
N LEU A 217 22.15 18.79 -3.03
CA LEU A 217 21.48 19.26 -1.82
C LEU A 217 22.45 19.74 -0.74
N GLU A 218 23.73 19.93 -1.05
CA GLU A 218 24.74 20.41 -0.08
C GLU A 218 24.32 21.73 0.62
N ASP A 219 23.59 22.59 -0.08
CA ASP A 219 23.05 23.85 0.45
C ASP A 219 22.15 23.65 1.68
N VAL A 220 21.55 22.46 1.88
CA VAL A 220 20.74 22.09 3.06
C VAL A 220 21.51 22.26 4.36
N LYS A 221 22.85 22.18 4.34
CA LYS A 221 23.69 22.43 5.51
C LYS A 221 23.57 23.86 6.04
N GLN A 222 23.08 24.81 5.24
CA GLN A 222 22.85 26.20 5.63
C GLN A 222 21.51 26.43 6.34
N LEU A 223 20.62 25.42 6.39
CA LEU A 223 19.29 25.54 7.02
C LEU A 223 19.31 26.18 8.42
N PRO A 224 20.23 25.84 9.35
CA PRO A 224 20.24 26.45 10.69
C PRO A 224 20.44 27.97 10.70
N GLU A 225 21.05 28.55 9.66
CA GLU A 225 21.29 30.00 9.54
C GLU A 225 20.12 30.75 8.89
N LEU A 226 19.32 30.03 8.10
CA LEU A 226 18.15 30.54 7.39
C LEU A 226 16.87 30.52 8.25
N ILE A 227 16.86 29.72 9.31
CA ILE A 227 15.71 29.55 10.19
C ILE A 227 15.91 30.35 11.48
N GLN A 228 14.92 31.18 11.82
CA GLN A 228 14.82 31.88 13.11
C GLN A 228 14.02 31.03 14.11
N ALA A 229 12.89 30.48 13.67
CA ALA A 229 12.02 29.65 14.49
C ALA A 229 11.16 28.73 13.61
N ALA A 230 10.65 27.66 14.20
CA ALA A 230 9.68 26.77 13.58
C ALA A 230 8.45 26.63 14.47
N LYS A 231 7.28 26.55 13.86
CA LYS A 231 6.00 26.28 14.49
C LYS A 231 5.34 25.08 13.81
N ILE A 232 4.72 24.22 14.60
CA ILE A 232 3.84 23.15 14.12
C ILE A 232 2.50 23.37 14.79
N GLU A 233 1.46 23.55 13.99
CA GLU A 233 0.09 23.83 14.41
C GLU A 233 -0.79 22.66 14.01
N LEU A 234 -1.58 22.15 14.94
CA LEU A 234 -2.45 21.00 14.75
C LEU A 234 -3.85 21.35 15.22
N GLN A 235 -4.79 21.26 14.29
CA GLN A 235 -6.21 21.34 14.51
C GLN A 235 -6.84 19.99 14.18
N VAL A 236 -7.38 19.36 15.20
CA VAL A 236 -8.12 18.09 15.13
C VAL A 236 -9.62 18.36 15.23
N THR A 237 -10.02 19.44 15.90
CA THR A 237 -11.41 19.83 16.12
C THR A 237 -11.95 20.63 14.92
N GLY A 238 -13.08 20.18 14.37
CA GLY A 238 -13.65 20.74 13.13
C GLY A 238 -13.04 20.11 11.88
N THR A 239 -12.55 20.91 10.95
CA THR A 239 -11.87 20.40 9.74
C THR A 239 -10.40 20.10 10.08
N PRO A 240 -9.95 18.84 10.03
CA PRO A 240 -8.58 18.51 10.41
C PRO A 240 -7.58 19.25 9.54
N ARG A 241 -6.65 19.95 10.18
CA ARG A 241 -5.61 20.75 9.54
C ARG A 241 -4.33 20.69 10.36
N GLY A 242 -3.23 20.33 9.70
CA GLY A 242 -1.88 20.50 10.21
C GLY A 242 -1.16 21.59 9.42
N SER A 243 -0.39 22.43 10.11
CA SER A 243 0.50 23.37 9.43
C SER A 243 1.89 23.32 10.05
N VAL A 244 2.90 23.40 9.19
CA VAL A 244 4.29 23.64 9.59
C VAL A 244 4.65 25.02 9.08
N VAL A 245 5.06 25.91 9.99
CA VAL A 245 5.46 27.28 9.66
C VAL A 245 6.91 27.46 10.08
N VAL A 246 7.76 27.86 9.13
CA VAL A 246 9.15 28.18 9.37
C VAL A 246 9.33 29.68 9.19
N LEU A 247 9.86 30.34 10.22
CA LEU A 247 10.12 31.78 10.23
C LEU A 247 11.59 32.00 9.91
N ALA A 248 11.87 32.81 8.89
CA ALA A 248 13.20 33.30 8.58
C ALA A 248 13.49 34.63 9.29
N PRO A 249 14.77 34.98 9.53
CA PRO A 249 15.12 36.25 10.17
C PRO A 249 14.72 37.50 9.36
N ASP A 250 14.69 37.39 8.04
CA ASP A 250 14.38 38.46 7.10
C ASP A 250 13.85 37.89 5.77
N GLU A 251 13.32 38.75 4.89
CA GLU A 251 12.71 38.32 3.62
C GLU A 251 13.72 37.72 2.64
N ALA A 252 14.99 38.15 2.67
CA ALA A 252 16.02 37.62 1.78
C ALA A 252 16.37 36.17 2.16
N LYS A 253 16.52 35.91 3.47
CA LYS A 253 16.68 34.55 4.00
C LYS A 253 15.44 33.70 3.80
N ALA A 254 14.24 34.28 3.88
CA ALA A 254 13.00 33.57 3.55
C ALA A 254 12.99 33.10 2.08
N GLN A 255 13.42 33.96 1.15
CA GLN A 255 13.52 33.61 -0.26
C GLN A 255 14.60 32.53 -0.52
N GLN A 256 15.74 32.62 0.17
CA GLN A 256 16.78 31.57 0.10
C GLN A 256 16.26 30.24 0.64
N LEU A 257 15.57 30.25 1.78
CA LEU A 257 14.97 29.08 2.40
C LEU A 257 13.90 28.45 1.49
N GLU A 258 13.06 29.26 0.84
CA GLU A 258 12.05 28.81 -0.13
C GLU A 258 12.70 28.11 -1.31
N SER A 259 13.75 28.71 -1.88
CA SER A 259 14.51 28.14 -2.99
C SER A 259 15.13 26.79 -2.61
N LEU A 260 15.73 26.71 -1.42
CA LEU A 260 16.36 25.50 -0.91
C LEU A 260 15.34 24.38 -0.68
N ILE A 261 14.20 24.67 -0.04
CA ILE A 261 13.13 23.68 0.17
C ILE A 261 12.57 23.21 -1.18
N ASN A 262 12.28 24.12 -2.11
CA ASN A 262 11.78 23.76 -3.43
C ASN A 262 12.79 22.90 -4.20
N LYS A 263 14.08 23.24 -4.16
CA LYS A 263 15.15 22.43 -4.76
C LYS A 263 15.20 21.01 -4.18
N ALA A 264 15.02 20.87 -2.86
CA ALA A 264 14.95 19.56 -2.21
C ALA A 264 13.71 18.76 -2.63
N ILE A 265 12.55 19.42 -2.76
CA ILE A 265 11.31 18.81 -3.26
C ILE A 265 11.48 18.36 -4.72
N ASP A 266 12.05 19.22 -5.58
CA ASP A 266 12.29 18.92 -6.99
C ASP A 266 13.24 17.75 -7.17
N PHE A 267 14.34 17.72 -6.41
CA PHE A 267 15.28 16.61 -6.41
C PHE A 267 14.63 15.29 -5.93
N GLY A 268 13.85 15.34 -4.84
CA GLY A 268 13.13 14.19 -4.33
C GLY A 268 12.11 13.65 -5.34
N ARG A 269 11.40 14.53 -6.04
CA ARG A 269 10.47 14.20 -7.11
C ARG A 269 11.19 13.50 -8.26
N GLU A 270 12.30 14.04 -8.75
CA GLU A 270 13.08 13.44 -9.83
C GLU A 270 13.59 12.05 -9.47
N MET A 271 14.15 11.88 -8.26
CA MET A 271 14.59 10.57 -7.77
C MET A 271 13.44 9.56 -7.67
N SER A 272 12.26 10.01 -7.22
CA SER A 272 11.09 9.16 -7.12
C SER A 272 10.56 8.74 -8.49
N LEU A 273 10.54 9.65 -9.47
CA LEU A 273 10.17 9.34 -10.85
C LEU A 273 11.16 8.38 -11.52
N GLN A 274 12.47 8.54 -11.27
CA GLN A 274 13.47 7.60 -11.76
C GLN A 274 13.23 6.19 -11.22
N GLU A 275 12.86 6.04 -9.95
CA GLU A 275 12.57 4.75 -9.34
C GLU A 275 11.29 4.11 -9.91
N VAL A 276 10.26 4.91 -10.19
CA VAL A 276 9.04 4.43 -10.88
C VAL A 276 9.39 3.91 -12.27
N SER A 277 10.15 4.67 -13.06
CA SER A 277 10.60 4.27 -14.39
C SER A 277 11.46 3.00 -14.36
N LYS A 278 12.36 2.89 -13.36
CA LYS A 278 13.25 1.74 -13.21
C LYS A 278 12.50 0.46 -12.84
N ASN A 279 11.52 0.54 -11.94
CA ASN A 279 10.81 -0.65 -11.44
C ASN A 279 9.72 -1.15 -12.39
N MET A 280 9.16 -0.30 -13.26
CA MET A 280 8.13 -0.72 -14.22
C MET A 280 8.69 -1.19 -15.57
N GLY A 281 9.92 -0.82 -15.93
CA GLY A 281 10.53 -1.19 -17.21
C GLY A 281 9.80 -0.61 -18.42
N GLU A 282 10.32 -0.85 -19.62
CA GLU A 282 9.60 -0.55 -20.87
C GLU A 282 8.60 -1.70 -21.13
N SER A 283 7.31 -1.45 -20.89
CA SER A 283 6.21 -2.36 -21.25
C SER A 283 5.39 -1.78 -22.40
N ASP A 284 5.11 -2.62 -23.40
CA ASP A 284 4.22 -2.28 -24.52
C ASP A 284 2.73 -2.50 -24.17
N ASP A 285 2.41 -3.00 -22.97
CA ASP A 285 1.03 -3.16 -22.53
C ASP A 285 0.37 -1.79 -22.27
N PRO A 286 -0.78 -1.47 -22.91
CA PRO A 286 -1.45 -0.19 -22.74
C PRO A 286 -1.87 0.13 -21.29
N VAL A 287 -2.12 -0.90 -20.48
CA VAL A 287 -2.46 -0.74 -19.05
C VAL A 287 -1.22 -0.34 -18.26
N ASP A 288 -0.07 -0.97 -18.53
CA ASP A 288 1.19 -0.63 -17.86
C ASP A 288 1.61 0.81 -18.17
N GLN A 289 1.47 1.25 -19.42
CA GLN A 289 1.73 2.64 -19.81
C GLN A 289 0.78 3.64 -19.14
N ALA A 290 -0.52 3.32 -19.05
CA ALA A 290 -1.49 4.14 -18.34
C ALA A 290 -1.21 4.20 -16.83
N MET A 291 -0.70 3.12 -16.26
CA MET A 291 -0.29 3.05 -14.85
C MET A 291 0.93 3.93 -14.58
N VAL A 292 1.94 3.93 -15.46
CA VAL A 292 3.08 4.85 -15.37
C VAL A 292 2.59 6.29 -15.39
N GLN A 293 1.71 6.65 -16.34
CA GLN A 293 1.15 8.01 -16.42
C GLN A 293 0.36 8.42 -15.16
N TYR A 294 -0.39 7.48 -14.58
CA TYR A 294 -1.07 7.70 -13.30
C TYR A 294 -0.07 7.94 -12.16
N MET A 295 0.96 7.09 -12.04
CA MET A 295 1.97 7.21 -11.00
C MET A 295 2.76 8.51 -11.11
N VAL A 296 3.13 8.94 -12.31
CA VAL A 296 3.78 10.25 -12.55
C VAL A 296 2.89 11.38 -12.03
N ARG A 297 1.62 11.44 -12.44
CA ARG A 297 0.68 12.49 -11.99
C ARG A 297 0.45 12.46 -10.47
N PHE A 298 0.34 11.26 -9.90
CA PHE A 298 0.19 11.10 -8.45
C PHE A 298 1.44 11.55 -7.69
N ASN A 299 2.63 11.24 -8.21
CA ASN A 299 3.91 11.67 -7.66
C ASN A 299 4.04 13.20 -7.68
N GLU A 300 3.75 13.84 -8.82
CA GLU A 300 3.73 15.30 -8.95
C GLU A 300 2.81 15.94 -7.91
N TYR A 301 1.58 15.41 -7.78
CA TYR A 301 0.63 15.88 -6.78
C TYR A 301 1.15 15.73 -5.33
N LEU A 302 1.75 14.59 -4.99
CA LEU A 302 2.29 14.34 -3.66
C LEU A 302 3.39 15.35 -3.31
N PHE A 303 4.34 15.62 -4.19
CA PHE A 303 5.43 16.57 -3.93
C PHE A 303 4.95 18.02 -3.89
N ASP A 304 4.00 18.40 -4.75
CA ASP A 304 3.41 19.75 -4.75
C ASP A 304 2.65 20.05 -3.45
N MET A 305 2.09 19.04 -2.79
CA MET A 305 1.46 19.19 -1.47
C MET A 305 2.44 19.68 -0.38
N PHE A 306 3.75 19.41 -0.53
CA PHE A 306 4.78 19.83 0.42
C PHE A 306 5.43 21.16 0.07
N ARG A 307 5.07 21.80 -1.05
CA ARG A 307 5.65 23.09 -1.42
C ARG A 307 5.23 24.18 -0.42
N PRO A 308 6.19 24.94 0.13
CA PRO A 308 5.88 26.00 1.08
C PRO A 308 5.24 27.18 0.36
N GLN A 309 4.28 27.83 1.03
CA GLN A 309 3.79 29.14 0.67
C GLN A 309 4.50 30.20 1.50
N ARG A 310 5.18 31.13 0.84
CA ARG A 310 5.86 32.25 1.49
C ARG A 310 4.92 33.44 1.68
N ASN A 311 4.91 34.01 2.88
CA ASN A 311 4.26 35.27 3.22
C ASN A 311 5.22 36.11 4.07
N GLY A 312 5.87 37.10 3.44
CA GLY A 312 6.93 37.87 4.07
C GLY A 312 8.10 36.98 4.52
N THR A 313 8.34 36.94 5.84
CA THR A 313 9.40 36.12 6.46
C THR A 313 8.96 34.70 6.81
N ALA A 314 7.68 34.37 6.66
CA ALA A 314 7.13 33.06 7.03
C ALA A 314 6.97 32.16 5.80
N LEU A 315 7.43 30.92 5.90
CA LEU A 315 7.13 29.84 4.95
C LEU A 315 6.20 28.85 5.63
N SER A 316 5.08 28.54 5.00
CA SER A 316 4.09 27.63 5.59
C SER A 316 3.75 26.49 4.64
N VAL A 317 3.72 25.27 5.16
CA VAL A 317 3.11 24.12 4.52
C VAL A 317 1.85 23.82 5.31
N THR A 318 0.71 23.75 4.63
CA THR A 318 -0.57 23.40 5.23
C THR A 318 -1.06 22.10 4.63
N GLN A 319 -1.34 21.12 5.48
CA GLN A 319 -1.98 19.86 5.12
C GLN A 319 -3.36 19.79 5.77
N GLY A 320 -4.36 19.31 5.04
CA GLY A 320 -5.72 19.12 5.58
C GLY A 320 -6.81 19.94 4.87
N GLY A 321 -8.06 19.57 5.14
CA GLY A 321 -9.25 19.95 4.36
C GLY A 321 -9.95 18.71 3.75
N GLU A 322 -11.26 18.82 3.46
CA GLU A 322 -12.06 17.71 2.89
C GLU A 322 -11.39 17.08 1.65
N ARG A 323 -10.79 17.91 0.79
CA ARG A 323 -10.20 17.46 -0.48
C ARG A 323 -9.00 16.52 -0.32
N THR A 324 -8.17 16.70 0.70
CA THR A 324 -6.89 15.96 0.83
C THR A 324 -7.09 14.54 1.38
N ILE A 325 -8.01 14.38 2.34
CA ILE A 325 -8.29 13.08 2.97
C ILE A 325 -8.99 12.12 1.98
N HIS A 326 -9.94 12.64 1.18
CA HIS A 326 -10.65 11.85 0.17
C HIS A 326 -9.74 11.35 -0.98
N MET A 327 -8.78 12.16 -1.42
CA MET A 327 -7.91 11.78 -2.54
C MET A 327 -6.83 10.76 -2.13
N ALA A 328 -6.23 10.90 -0.94
CA ALA A 328 -5.24 9.94 -0.44
C ALA A 328 -5.87 8.55 -0.22
N THR A 329 -7.05 8.50 0.40
CA THR A 329 -7.80 7.24 0.61
C THR A 329 -8.24 6.60 -0.71
N THR A 330 -8.72 7.39 -1.68
CA THR A 330 -9.07 6.88 -3.02
C THR A 330 -7.84 6.33 -3.76
N GLY A 331 -6.70 7.03 -3.71
CA GLY A 331 -5.45 6.59 -4.36
C GLY A 331 -4.89 5.28 -3.79
N THR A 332 -4.92 5.10 -2.47
CA THR A 332 -4.50 3.84 -1.82
C THR A 332 -5.46 2.69 -2.10
N LEU A 333 -6.78 2.94 -2.09
CA LEU A 333 -7.77 1.93 -2.47
C LEU A 333 -7.57 1.45 -3.91
N VAL A 334 -7.32 2.37 -4.84
CA VAL A 334 -7.02 2.02 -6.24
C VAL A 334 -5.72 1.19 -6.33
N ALA A 335 -4.64 1.62 -5.67
CA ALA A 335 -3.37 0.90 -5.67
C ALA A 335 -3.47 -0.55 -5.12
N LEU A 336 -4.31 -0.77 -4.10
CA LEU A 336 -4.54 -2.09 -3.51
C LEU A 336 -5.50 -2.98 -4.34
N LEU A 337 -6.41 -2.38 -5.11
CA LEU A 337 -7.36 -3.11 -5.96
C LEU A 337 -6.70 -3.68 -7.22
N LEU A 338 -5.63 -3.08 -7.72
CA LEU A 338 -5.00 -3.44 -9.00
C LEU A 338 -4.39 -4.86 -9.05
N PRO A 339 -3.61 -5.33 -8.05
CA PRO A 339 -3.16 -6.72 -8.02
C PRO A 339 -4.32 -7.72 -7.99
N ALA A 340 -5.40 -7.38 -7.29
CA ALA A 340 -6.62 -8.20 -7.23
C ALA A 340 -7.36 -8.25 -8.58
N VAL A 341 -7.37 -7.16 -9.34
CA VAL A 341 -7.95 -7.12 -10.70
C VAL A 341 -7.13 -7.94 -11.69
N GLN A 342 -5.79 -7.92 -11.60
CA GLN A 342 -4.92 -8.74 -12.46
C GLN A 342 -5.10 -10.24 -12.17
N ALA A 343 -5.12 -10.62 -10.89
CA ALA A 343 -5.41 -11.99 -10.47
C ALA A 343 -6.81 -12.46 -10.93
N ALA A 344 -7.82 -11.58 -10.86
CA ALA A 344 -9.17 -11.87 -11.36
C ALA A 344 -9.21 -12.04 -12.88
N ARG A 345 -8.49 -11.22 -13.66
CA ARG A 345 -8.39 -11.35 -15.13
C ARG A 345 -7.70 -12.65 -15.53
N GLU A 346 -6.64 -13.05 -14.84
CA GLU A 346 -5.97 -14.34 -15.11
C GLU A 346 -6.84 -15.53 -14.74
N ALA A 347 -7.54 -15.47 -13.61
CA ALA A 347 -8.53 -16.49 -13.24
C ALA A 347 -9.65 -16.59 -14.29
N ALA A 348 -10.15 -15.45 -14.79
CA ALA A 348 -11.14 -15.41 -15.86
C ALA A 348 -10.60 -16.01 -17.17
N ARG A 349 -9.37 -15.68 -17.59
CA ARG A 349 -8.73 -16.27 -18.78
C ARG A 349 -8.56 -17.79 -18.66
N ARG A 350 -8.19 -18.30 -17.48
CA ARG A 350 -8.12 -19.75 -17.23
C ARG A 350 -9.50 -20.41 -17.31
N SER A 351 -10.52 -19.78 -16.72
CA SER A 351 -11.91 -20.28 -16.78
C SER A 351 -12.44 -20.30 -18.21
N MET A 352 -12.18 -19.26 -19.01
CA MET A 352 -12.57 -19.20 -20.42
C MET A 352 -11.83 -20.25 -21.26
N GLY A 353 -10.53 -20.49 -21.00
CA GLY A 353 -9.75 -21.50 -21.71
C GLY A 353 -10.27 -22.93 -21.43
N SER A 354 -10.58 -23.21 -20.16
CA SER A 354 -11.24 -24.47 -19.77
C SER A 354 -12.61 -24.62 -20.44
N ASN A 355 -13.39 -23.54 -20.58
CA ASN A 355 -14.67 -23.57 -21.28
C ASN A 355 -14.50 -23.88 -22.77
N ASN A 356 -13.54 -23.26 -23.47
CA ASN A 356 -13.26 -23.58 -24.88
C ASN A 356 -12.89 -25.05 -25.07
N LEU A 357 -12.03 -25.59 -24.23
CA LEU A 357 -11.68 -27.02 -24.22
C LEU A 357 -12.90 -27.92 -23.97
N LYS A 358 -13.81 -27.54 -23.05
CA LYS A 358 -15.08 -28.26 -22.83
C LYS A 358 -16.01 -28.20 -24.04
N GLN A 359 -16.08 -27.07 -24.74
CA GLN A 359 -16.86 -26.94 -25.97
C GLN A 359 -16.29 -27.80 -27.10
N ILE A 360 -14.96 -27.86 -27.23
CA ILE A 360 -14.29 -28.78 -28.16
C ILE A 360 -14.62 -30.23 -27.82
N ALA A 361 -14.54 -30.62 -26.54
CA ALA A 361 -14.89 -31.98 -26.13
C ALA A 361 -16.37 -32.28 -26.37
N LEU A 362 -17.28 -31.35 -26.10
CA LEU A 362 -18.70 -31.49 -26.40
C LEU A 362 -18.93 -31.72 -27.90
N ALA A 363 -18.25 -30.96 -28.77
CA ALA A 363 -18.30 -31.18 -30.22
C ALA A 363 -17.77 -32.57 -30.62
N MET A 364 -16.71 -33.04 -29.99
CA MET A 364 -16.19 -34.41 -30.18
C MET A 364 -17.18 -35.49 -29.73
N HIS A 365 -17.88 -35.28 -28.62
CA HIS A 365 -18.95 -36.18 -28.17
C HIS A 365 -20.13 -36.18 -29.14
N ASN A 366 -20.56 -35.01 -29.63
CA ASN A 366 -21.62 -34.93 -30.63
C ASN A 366 -21.21 -35.65 -31.93
N HIS A 367 -19.95 -35.51 -32.35
CA HIS A 367 -19.41 -36.27 -33.48
C HIS A 367 -19.48 -37.78 -33.20
N HIS A 368 -19.06 -38.23 -32.01
CA HIS A 368 -19.13 -39.63 -31.59
C HIS A 368 -20.57 -40.15 -31.54
N ASP A 369 -21.55 -39.37 -31.12
CA ASP A 369 -22.94 -39.81 -31.08
C ASP A 369 -23.51 -40.08 -32.47
N VAL A 370 -23.13 -39.24 -33.45
CA VAL A 370 -23.53 -39.40 -34.85
C VAL A 370 -22.74 -40.49 -35.57
N HIS A 371 -21.42 -40.55 -35.37
CA HIS A 371 -20.50 -41.40 -36.15
C HIS A 371 -20.04 -42.67 -35.43
N ARG A 372 -20.41 -42.84 -34.16
CA ARG A 372 -19.99 -43.93 -33.25
C ARG A 372 -18.49 -44.01 -32.97
N GLU A 373 -17.75 -42.96 -33.29
CA GLU A 373 -16.32 -42.80 -33.01
C GLU A 373 -15.95 -41.32 -32.86
N PHE A 374 -14.93 -41.04 -32.05
CA PHE A 374 -14.29 -39.73 -32.00
C PHE A 374 -13.62 -39.41 -33.35
N PRO A 375 -13.40 -38.13 -33.69
CA PRO A 375 -12.76 -37.78 -34.96
C PRO A 375 -11.36 -38.40 -35.08
N ALA A 376 -11.01 -38.87 -36.28
CA ALA A 376 -9.62 -39.17 -36.63
C ALA A 376 -8.79 -37.89 -36.63
N GLN A 377 -7.46 -38.01 -36.55
CA GLN A 377 -6.55 -36.87 -36.51
C GLN A 377 -6.69 -35.95 -37.75
N ALA A 378 -6.94 -36.54 -38.91
CA ALA A 378 -7.06 -35.81 -40.16
C ALA A 378 -8.19 -36.35 -41.03
N ILE A 379 -8.71 -35.48 -41.89
CA ILE A 379 -9.42 -35.89 -43.11
C ILE A 379 -8.34 -36.27 -44.13
N THR A 380 -8.43 -37.47 -44.68
CA THR A 380 -7.45 -38.00 -45.63
C THR A 380 -8.06 -38.18 -47.02
N ASP A 381 -7.21 -38.15 -48.05
CA ASP A 381 -7.62 -38.58 -49.39
C ASP A 381 -7.75 -40.10 -49.49
N GLY A 382 -8.13 -40.60 -50.68
CA GLY A 382 -8.25 -42.04 -50.94
C GLY A 382 -6.95 -42.84 -50.86
N SER A 383 -5.79 -42.17 -50.76
CA SER A 383 -4.48 -42.78 -50.54
C SER A 383 -4.03 -42.74 -49.06
N GLY A 384 -4.85 -42.15 -48.18
CA GLY A 384 -4.53 -41.97 -46.76
C GLY A 384 -3.65 -40.75 -46.48
N LYS A 385 -3.41 -39.87 -47.46
CA LYS A 385 -2.65 -38.64 -47.25
C LYS A 385 -3.49 -37.65 -46.45
N PRO A 386 -2.98 -37.07 -45.34
CA PRO A 386 -3.72 -36.11 -44.55
C PRO A 386 -3.87 -34.77 -45.29
N LEU A 387 -5.10 -34.29 -45.40
CA LEU A 387 -5.46 -33.07 -46.10
C LEU A 387 -5.82 -31.94 -45.12
N LEU A 388 -6.76 -32.20 -44.20
CA LEU A 388 -7.33 -31.21 -43.28
C LEU A 388 -7.36 -31.75 -41.85
N SER A 389 -7.27 -30.84 -40.87
CA SER A 389 -7.32 -31.16 -39.44
C SER A 389 -8.67 -31.72 -38.98
N TRP A 390 -8.66 -32.52 -37.91
CA TRP A 390 -9.84 -32.87 -37.11
C TRP A 390 -10.69 -31.65 -36.71
N ARG A 391 -10.08 -30.47 -36.53
CA ARG A 391 -10.78 -29.22 -36.20
C ARG A 391 -11.73 -28.77 -37.31
N VAL A 392 -11.38 -29.02 -38.57
CA VAL A 392 -12.26 -28.77 -39.73
C VAL A 392 -13.41 -29.77 -39.72
N LYS A 393 -13.14 -31.05 -39.41
CA LYS A 393 -14.17 -32.09 -39.29
C LYS A 393 -15.21 -31.78 -38.20
N LEU A 394 -14.82 -31.05 -37.16
CA LEU A 394 -15.71 -30.67 -36.06
C LEU A 394 -16.53 -29.41 -36.30
N LEU A 395 -16.31 -28.65 -37.38
CA LEU A 395 -17.04 -27.40 -37.65
C LEU A 395 -18.58 -27.52 -37.55
N PRO A 396 -19.24 -28.57 -38.10
CA PRO A 396 -20.69 -28.72 -37.94
C PRO A 396 -21.15 -28.89 -36.49
N PHE A 397 -20.26 -29.34 -35.61
CA PHE A 397 -20.53 -29.60 -34.19
C PHE A 397 -20.17 -28.42 -33.26
N VAL A 398 -19.59 -27.35 -33.82
CA VAL A 398 -19.34 -26.07 -33.13
C VAL A 398 -20.11 -24.92 -33.78
N GLU A 399 -21.27 -25.23 -34.39
CA GLU A 399 -22.18 -24.28 -35.04
C GLU A 399 -21.62 -23.58 -36.30
N GLU A 400 -20.60 -24.18 -36.94
CA GLU A 400 -19.90 -23.62 -38.10
C GLU A 400 -20.13 -24.46 -39.37
N ASP A 401 -21.34 -25.01 -39.55
CA ASP A 401 -21.74 -25.81 -40.73
C ASP A 401 -21.59 -25.03 -42.05
N GLY A 402 -21.86 -23.72 -42.03
CA GLY A 402 -21.65 -22.85 -43.18
C GLY A 402 -20.19 -22.82 -43.64
N LEU A 403 -19.27 -22.60 -42.69
CA LEU A 403 -17.83 -22.61 -42.96
C LEU A 403 -17.34 -24.00 -43.41
N TYR A 404 -17.87 -25.07 -42.83
CA TYR A 404 -17.54 -26.44 -43.22
C TYR A 404 -17.81 -26.71 -44.71
N LYS A 405 -18.96 -26.26 -45.21
CA LYS A 405 -19.36 -26.42 -46.63
C LYS A 405 -18.50 -25.63 -47.61
N GLU A 406 -17.80 -24.60 -47.14
CA GLU A 406 -16.89 -23.81 -47.97
C GLU A 406 -15.53 -24.51 -48.16
N PHE A 407 -15.13 -25.45 -47.30
CA PHE A 407 -13.87 -26.18 -47.45
C PHE A 407 -13.94 -27.20 -48.60
N HIS A 408 -12.87 -27.24 -49.40
CA HIS A 408 -12.63 -28.35 -50.34
C HIS A 408 -11.96 -29.50 -49.59
N LEU A 409 -12.72 -30.54 -49.26
CA LEU A 409 -12.27 -31.64 -48.40
C LEU A 409 -11.29 -32.61 -49.07
N ASP A 410 -11.20 -32.55 -50.40
CA ASP A 410 -10.28 -33.29 -51.26
C ASP A 410 -8.98 -32.52 -51.57
N GLU A 411 -8.86 -31.29 -51.05
CA GLU A 411 -7.67 -30.46 -51.18
C GLU A 411 -6.92 -30.32 -49.83
N PRO A 412 -5.58 -30.14 -49.85
CA PRO A 412 -4.83 -29.90 -48.62
C PRO A 412 -5.19 -28.54 -47.99
N TRP A 413 -4.94 -28.42 -46.69
CA TRP A 413 -5.19 -27.22 -45.89
C TRP A 413 -4.56 -25.92 -46.43
N ASP A 414 -3.45 -26.05 -47.18
CA ASP A 414 -2.69 -24.94 -47.75
C ASP A 414 -2.93 -24.74 -49.25
N SER A 415 -3.96 -25.39 -49.83
CA SER A 415 -4.41 -25.09 -51.18
C SER A 415 -4.82 -23.62 -51.31
N PRO A 416 -4.72 -23.01 -52.51
CA PRO A 416 -5.10 -21.61 -52.69
C PRO A 416 -6.52 -21.28 -52.18
N HIS A 417 -7.46 -22.23 -52.31
CA HIS A 417 -8.83 -22.11 -51.82
C HIS A 417 -8.91 -22.24 -50.30
N ASN A 418 -8.47 -23.36 -49.73
CA ASN A 418 -8.60 -23.64 -48.29
C ASN A 418 -7.77 -22.67 -47.44
N LYS A 419 -6.63 -22.21 -47.94
CA LYS A 419 -5.77 -21.24 -47.25
C LYS A 419 -6.48 -19.91 -46.99
N ALA A 420 -7.40 -19.49 -47.86
CA ALA A 420 -8.17 -18.27 -47.68
C ALA A 420 -9.15 -18.35 -46.49
N LEU A 421 -9.53 -19.56 -46.08
CA LEU A 421 -10.46 -19.80 -44.97
C LEU A 421 -9.79 -19.80 -43.60
N ILE A 422 -8.44 -19.82 -43.53
CA ILE A 422 -7.68 -19.90 -42.27
C ILE A 422 -8.01 -18.73 -41.32
N ALA A 423 -8.20 -17.52 -41.86
CA ALA A 423 -8.53 -16.33 -41.09
C ALA A 423 -9.94 -16.35 -40.46
N ARG A 424 -10.81 -17.29 -40.88
CA ARG A 424 -12.16 -17.49 -40.33
C ARG A 424 -12.18 -18.56 -39.24
N MET A 425 -11.12 -18.63 -38.42
CA MET A 425 -11.04 -19.59 -37.32
C MET A 425 -12.18 -19.35 -36.31
N PRO A 426 -12.97 -20.38 -35.97
CA PRO A 426 -13.95 -20.27 -34.91
C PRO A 426 -13.32 -19.87 -33.56
N ALA A 427 -13.99 -18.99 -32.81
CA ALA A 427 -13.47 -18.45 -31.55
C ALA A 427 -13.17 -19.54 -30.50
N VAL A 428 -13.85 -20.69 -30.57
CA VAL A 428 -13.61 -21.84 -29.69
C VAL A 428 -12.19 -22.41 -29.82
N TYR A 429 -11.55 -22.26 -31.00
CA TYR A 429 -10.18 -22.70 -31.23
C TYR A 429 -9.13 -21.65 -30.85
N ALA A 430 -9.55 -20.42 -30.55
CA ALA A 430 -8.65 -19.37 -30.08
C ALA A 430 -8.41 -19.50 -28.57
N ARG A 431 -7.19 -19.19 -28.13
CA ARG A 431 -6.91 -18.95 -26.71
C ARG A 431 -7.61 -17.65 -26.28
N PRO A 432 -8.24 -17.58 -25.10
CA PRO A 432 -8.80 -16.32 -24.59
C PRO A 432 -7.74 -15.23 -24.53
N GLY A 433 -7.98 -14.14 -25.26
CA GLY A 433 -7.05 -13.01 -25.40
C GLY A 433 -6.28 -12.98 -26.73
N ASN A 434 -6.29 -14.07 -27.51
CA ASN A 434 -5.70 -14.10 -28.84
C ASN A 434 -6.76 -13.77 -29.90
N ASP A 435 -6.36 -13.07 -30.95
CA ASP A 435 -7.24 -12.80 -32.10
C ASP A 435 -7.46 -14.09 -32.92
N PRO A 436 -8.71 -14.57 -33.08
CA PRO A 436 -9.01 -15.72 -33.92
C PRO A 436 -8.57 -15.55 -35.37
N SER A 437 -8.48 -14.32 -35.89
CA SER A 437 -8.06 -14.07 -37.27
C SER A 437 -6.59 -14.41 -37.54
N SER A 438 -5.79 -14.60 -36.49
CA SER A 438 -4.41 -15.12 -36.59
C SER A 438 -4.36 -16.51 -37.23
N GLY A 439 -5.44 -17.27 -37.17
CA GLY A 439 -5.57 -18.59 -37.80
C GLY A 439 -4.72 -19.68 -37.15
N THR A 440 -4.09 -19.42 -36.01
CA THR A 440 -3.32 -20.42 -35.26
C THR A 440 -4.00 -20.79 -33.95
N THR A 441 -3.86 -22.06 -33.56
CA THR A 441 -4.47 -22.59 -32.33
C THR A 441 -3.44 -23.32 -31.48
N PRO A 442 -3.46 -23.13 -30.15
CA PRO A 442 -2.67 -23.91 -29.22
C PRO A 442 -3.41 -25.15 -28.69
N TYR A 443 -4.68 -25.38 -29.06
CA TYR A 443 -5.42 -26.55 -28.60
C TYR A 443 -5.10 -27.74 -29.48
N LEU A 444 -4.15 -28.57 -29.07
CA LEU A 444 -3.55 -29.64 -29.87
C LEU A 444 -3.95 -31.03 -29.37
N ALA A 445 -4.11 -31.96 -30.32
CA ALA A 445 -4.25 -33.38 -30.00
C ALA A 445 -2.87 -33.95 -29.57
N PRO A 446 -2.79 -34.81 -28.54
CA PRO A 446 -1.59 -35.59 -28.27
C PRO A 446 -1.43 -36.74 -29.27
N ILE A 447 -0.36 -36.69 -30.07
CA ILE A 447 -0.05 -37.69 -31.08
C ILE A 447 1.14 -38.52 -30.60
N GLY A 448 0.99 -39.84 -30.66
CA GLY A 448 2.01 -40.79 -30.24
C GLY A 448 1.48 -42.21 -30.20
N GLU A 449 2.36 -43.18 -29.96
CA GLU A 449 1.94 -44.56 -29.75
C GLU A 449 1.06 -44.69 -28.50
N GLY A 450 -0.08 -45.37 -28.63
CA GLY A 450 -1.00 -45.62 -27.53
C GLY A 450 -1.92 -44.45 -27.14
N THR A 451 -1.81 -43.27 -27.78
CA THR A 451 -2.79 -42.19 -27.60
C THR A 451 -4.11 -42.53 -28.29
N MET A 452 -5.18 -41.79 -27.97
CA MET A 452 -6.48 -42.00 -28.62
C MET A 452 -6.53 -41.53 -30.08
N TRP A 453 -5.56 -40.73 -30.52
CA TRP A 453 -5.54 -40.14 -31.86
C TRP A 453 -4.86 -41.08 -32.85
N LYS A 454 -5.60 -41.47 -33.89
CA LYS A 454 -5.09 -42.26 -35.02
C LYS A 454 -5.21 -41.44 -36.30
N ALA A 455 -4.32 -41.72 -37.26
CA ALA A 455 -4.16 -40.91 -38.46
C ALA A 455 -5.42 -40.91 -39.34
N ASP A 456 -6.02 -42.08 -39.58
CA ASP A 456 -7.05 -42.32 -40.60
C ASP A 456 -8.38 -42.85 -40.02
N LYS A 457 -8.42 -43.21 -38.73
CA LYS A 457 -9.60 -43.81 -38.09
C LYS A 457 -9.92 -43.18 -36.75
N GLY A 458 -11.21 -43.04 -36.45
CA GLY A 458 -11.67 -42.64 -35.12
C GLY A 458 -11.41 -43.70 -34.04
N THR A 459 -11.33 -43.24 -32.80
CA THR A 459 -11.29 -44.12 -31.61
C THR A 459 -12.67 -44.17 -30.98
N ARG A 460 -13.11 -45.35 -30.51
CA ARG A 460 -14.40 -45.52 -29.84
C ARG A 460 -14.19 -45.56 -28.33
N MET A 461 -15.19 -45.13 -27.55
CA MET A 461 -15.10 -45.17 -26.09
C MET A 461 -14.72 -46.55 -25.52
N PRO A 462 -15.24 -47.70 -26.01
CA PRO A 462 -14.84 -49.02 -25.51
C PRO A 462 -13.38 -49.39 -25.77
N ASP A 463 -12.69 -48.68 -26.68
CA ASP A 463 -11.28 -48.91 -26.95
C ASP A 463 -10.38 -48.24 -25.88
N MET A 464 -10.92 -47.33 -25.05
CA MET A 464 -10.23 -46.63 -23.95
C MET A 464 -10.28 -47.45 -22.65
N ARG A 465 -9.39 -48.43 -22.52
CA ARG A 465 -9.38 -49.40 -21.42
C ARG A 465 -8.99 -48.80 -20.06
N ASP A 466 -8.26 -47.69 -20.05
CA ASP A 466 -7.86 -46.99 -18.82
C ASP A 466 -8.96 -46.04 -18.30
N GLY A 467 -10.06 -45.92 -19.05
CA GLY A 467 -11.22 -45.10 -18.73
C GLY A 467 -11.16 -43.70 -19.36
N THR A 468 -12.31 -43.21 -19.80
CA THR A 468 -12.45 -41.90 -20.46
C THR A 468 -12.00 -40.72 -19.59
N SER A 469 -12.17 -40.82 -18.26
CA SER A 469 -11.74 -39.81 -17.29
C SER A 469 -10.22 -39.77 -17.06
N ASN A 470 -9.48 -40.75 -17.58
CA ASN A 470 -8.02 -40.87 -17.44
C ASN A 470 -7.29 -40.77 -18.77
N THR A 471 -7.98 -40.45 -19.87
CA THR A 471 -7.36 -40.27 -21.19
C THR A 471 -7.53 -38.82 -21.65
N ILE A 472 -6.42 -38.11 -21.84
CA ILE A 472 -6.40 -36.74 -22.37
C ILE A 472 -6.69 -36.76 -23.87
N MET A 473 -7.67 -35.96 -24.30
CA MET A 473 -7.99 -35.76 -25.72
C MET A 473 -7.27 -34.57 -26.33
N VAL A 474 -7.27 -33.42 -25.65
CA VAL A 474 -6.72 -32.16 -26.19
C VAL A 474 -5.99 -31.44 -25.08
N VAL A 475 -4.83 -30.87 -25.42
CA VAL A 475 -3.99 -30.07 -24.54
C VAL A 475 -3.88 -28.64 -25.04
N GLU A 476 -3.77 -27.69 -24.13
CA GLU A 476 -3.34 -26.33 -24.44
C GLU A 476 -1.80 -26.28 -24.47
N ALA A 477 -1.23 -26.22 -25.67
CA ALA A 477 0.20 -26.12 -25.92
C ALA A 477 0.73 -24.67 -25.78
N GLU A 478 2.05 -24.52 -25.73
CA GLU A 478 2.73 -23.21 -25.74
C GLU A 478 2.51 -22.49 -27.08
N ASP A 479 2.55 -21.14 -27.11
CA ASP A 479 2.31 -20.37 -28.34
C ASP A 479 3.28 -20.69 -29.47
N LYS A 480 4.54 -21.01 -29.14
CA LYS A 480 5.55 -21.44 -30.10
C LYS A 480 5.22 -22.77 -30.78
N ALA A 481 4.35 -23.57 -30.18
CA ALA A 481 3.88 -24.85 -30.69
C ALA A 481 2.52 -24.73 -31.42
N ALA A 482 1.90 -23.54 -31.42
CA ALA A 482 0.63 -23.33 -32.10
C ALA A 482 0.76 -23.59 -33.62
N VAL A 483 -0.29 -24.16 -34.19
CA VAL A 483 -0.34 -24.54 -35.62
C VAL A 483 -1.52 -23.86 -36.29
N PRO A 484 -1.49 -23.67 -37.63
CA PRO A 484 -2.69 -23.28 -38.36
C PRO A 484 -3.82 -24.27 -38.07
N TRP A 485 -5.00 -23.80 -37.67
CA TRP A 485 -6.05 -24.68 -37.16
C TRP A 485 -6.60 -25.66 -38.21
N THR A 486 -6.45 -25.36 -39.49
CA THR A 486 -6.84 -26.23 -40.61
C THR A 486 -5.77 -27.29 -40.94
N LYS A 487 -4.53 -27.09 -40.50
CA LYS A 487 -3.41 -27.98 -40.79
C LYS A 487 -3.55 -29.28 -39.99
N PRO A 488 -3.42 -30.47 -40.61
CA PRO A 488 -3.41 -31.76 -39.91
C PRO A 488 -2.07 -31.99 -39.19
N ALA A 489 -1.71 -31.07 -38.29
CA ALA A 489 -0.54 -31.13 -37.44
C ALA A 489 -0.97 -30.87 -36.00
N ASP A 490 -0.34 -31.57 -35.07
CA ASP A 490 -0.72 -31.60 -33.66
C ASP A 490 0.53 -31.86 -32.80
N TRP A 491 0.36 -31.91 -31.47
CA TRP A 491 1.47 -32.03 -30.55
C TRP A 491 2.00 -33.47 -30.51
N GLN A 492 3.23 -33.65 -30.99
CA GLN A 492 3.94 -34.92 -30.91
C GLN A 492 4.49 -35.10 -29.50
N PHE A 493 3.88 -36.01 -28.75
CA PHE A 493 4.28 -36.31 -27.38
C PHE A 493 5.58 -37.15 -27.38
N ASP A 494 6.60 -36.69 -26.66
CA ASP A 494 7.85 -37.43 -26.42
C ASP A 494 7.76 -38.22 -25.10
N PRO A 495 7.76 -39.57 -25.13
CA PRO A 495 7.67 -40.39 -23.92
C PRO A 495 8.78 -40.15 -22.89
N ASN A 496 9.92 -39.58 -23.29
CA ASN A 496 11.03 -39.26 -22.41
C ASN A 496 10.94 -37.84 -21.83
N ASP A 497 10.13 -36.97 -22.45
CA ASP A 497 9.90 -35.58 -22.03
C ASP A 497 8.44 -35.15 -22.31
N PRO A 498 7.45 -35.69 -21.55
CA PRO A 498 6.03 -35.45 -21.79
C PRO A 498 5.58 -34.00 -21.64
N LEU A 499 6.40 -33.14 -21.04
CA LEU A 499 6.03 -31.74 -20.80
C LEU A 499 6.52 -30.81 -21.93
N LYS A 500 7.35 -31.31 -22.84
CA LYS A 500 7.95 -30.50 -23.89
C LYS A 500 6.90 -29.85 -24.79
N GLY A 501 6.82 -28.51 -24.75
CA GLY A 501 5.92 -27.72 -25.57
C GLY A 501 4.51 -27.55 -25.01
N VAL A 502 4.21 -28.13 -23.84
CA VAL A 502 2.92 -27.96 -23.15
C VAL A 502 3.10 -27.45 -21.72
N GLY A 503 4.16 -27.85 -21.00
CA GLY A 503 4.31 -27.63 -19.55
C GLY A 503 4.32 -26.18 -19.09
N ASN A 504 4.60 -25.22 -19.99
CA ASN A 504 4.63 -23.79 -19.70
C ASN A 504 3.56 -22.99 -20.46
N SER A 505 2.47 -23.62 -20.94
CA SER A 505 1.43 -22.87 -21.65
C SER A 505 0.68 -21.89 -20.75
N ARG A 506 0.71 -22.10 -19.43
CA ARG A 506 0.21 -21.20 -18.38
C ARG A 506 1.19 -21.16 -17.20
N PRO A 507 1.10 -20.13 -16.34
CA PRO A 507 1.84 -20.12 -15.08
C PRO A 507 1.56 -21.39 -14.25
N GLY A 508 2.59 -22.22 -14.07
CA GLY A 508 2.54 -23.44 -13.25
C GLY A 508 2.03 -24.70 -13.96
N GLY A 509 1.76 -24.70 -15.27
CA GLY A 509 1.26 -25.89 -15.97
C GLY A 509 0.47 -25.60 -17.25
N PHE A 510 -0.47 -26.48 -17.58
CA PHE A 510 -1.32 -26.37 -18.77
C PHE A 510 -2.74 -26.87 -18.55
N GLN A 511 -3.67 -26.46 -19.41
CA GLN A 511 -5.02 -27.01 -19.40
C GLN A 511 -5.13 -28.22 -20.34
N ALA A 512 -5.85 -29.22 -19.91
CA ALA A 512 -6.19 -30.39 -20.72
C ALA A 512 -7.69 -30.70 -20.61
N VAL A 513 -8.21 -31.39 -21.62
CA VAL A 513 -9.55 -31.99 -21.57
C VAL A 513 -9.46 -33.49 -21.78
N PHE A 514 -10.24 -34.21 -20.98
CA PHE A 514 -10.30 -35.66 -20.93
C PHE A 514 -11.42 -36.19 -21.81
N ALA A 515 -11.37 -37.49 -22.12
CA ALA A 515 -12.35 -38.14 -22.99
C ALA A 515 -13.74 -38.30 -22.37
N ASP A 516 -13.89 -37.96 -21.09
CA ASP A 516 -15.18 -37.79 -20.42
C ASP A 516 -15.75 -36.36 -20.52
N GLY A 517 -15.04 -35.45 -21.20
CA GLY A 517 -15.41 -34.04 -21.34
C GLY A 517 -15.01 -33.15 -20.16
N SER A 518 -14.39 -33.70 -19.11
CA SER A 518 -13.88 -32.90 -18.00
C SER A 518 -12.60 -32.17 -18.41
N SER A 519 -12.48 -30.89 -18.02
CA SER A 519 -11.25 -30.11 -18.21
C SER A 519 -10.55 -29.94 -16.88
N ARG A 520 -9.24 -30.14 -16.86
CA ARG A 520 -8.40 -30.04 -15.67
C ARG A 520 -7.11 -29.30 -15.98
N PHE A 521 -6.61 -28.60 -14.97
CA PHE A 521 -5.28 -28.01 -15.01
C PHE A 521 -4.26 -29.05 -14.56
N ILE A 522 -3.26 -29.30 -15.40
CA ILE A 522 -2.17 -30.23 -15.14
C ILE A 522 -0.94 -29.42 -14.70
N SER A 523 -0.44 -29.69 -13.49
CA SER A 523 0.74 -29.01 -12.95
C SER A 523 1.98 -29.29 -13.79
N ALA A 524 2.84 -28.29 -13.98
CA ALA A 524 4.18 -28.46 -14.55
C ALA A 524 5.08 -29.38 -13.71
N THR A 525 4.71 -29.62 -12.45
CA THR A 525 5.42 -30.53 -11.52
C THR A 525 4.76 -31.92 -11.44
N ILE A 526 3.83 -32.26 -12.34
CA ILE A 526 3.24 -33.59 -12.39
C ILE A 526 4.32 -34.66 -12.60
N ASP A 527 4.14 -35.82 -11.98
CA ASP A 527 5.01 -36.96 -12.20
C ASP A 527 4.95 -37.42 -13.68
N VAL A 528 6.12 -37.60 -14.29
CA VAL A 528 6.29 -37.94 -15.71
C VAL A 528 5.56 -39.22 -16.09
N ARG A 529 5.57 -40.23 -15.20
CA ARG A 529 4.90 -41.51 -15.43
C ARG A 529 3.39 -41.34 -15.42
N THR A 530 2.89 -40.52 -14.50
CA THR A 530 1.46 -40.17 -14.40
C THR A 530 1.01 -39.44 -15.67
N LEU A 531 1.72 -38.41 -16.11
CA LEU A 531 1.37 -37.69 -17.33
C LEU A 531 1.40 -38.60 -18.57
N LYS A 532 2.41 -39.48 -18.69
CA LYS A 532 2.47 -40.46 -19.78
C LYS A 532 1.24 -41.37 -19.80
N ALA A 533 0.84 -41.90 -18.64
CA ALA A 533 -0.35 -42.75 -18.53
C ALA A 533 -1.62 -42.00 -18.94
N LEU A 534 -1.76 -40.72 -18.57
CA LEU A 534 -2.90 -39.87 -18.98
C LEU A 534 -2.97 -39.60 -20.49
N LEU A 535 -1.84 -39.66 -21.19
CA LEU A 535 -1.78 -39.44 -22.64
C LEU A 535 -2.12 -40.71 -23.45
N THR A 536 -2.07 -41.88 -22.82
CA THR A 536 -2.40 -43.17 -23.44
C THR A 536 -3.80 -43.65 -23.06
N MET A 537 -4.42 -44.50 -23.89
CA MET A 537 -5.79 -44.98 -23.68
C MET A 537 -5.91 -46.42 -23.15
N ALA A 538 -4.83 -47.20 -23.14
CA ALA A 538 -4.84 -48.61 -22.78
C ALA A 538 -3.47 -49.14 -22.25
N GLY A 539 -2.76 -48.34 -21.44
CA GLY A 539 -1.50 -48.71 -20.80
C GLY A 539 -1.64 -49.58 -19.54
N GLY A 540 -2.82 -49.55 -18.88
CA GLY A 540 -3.13 -50.39 -17.71
C GLY A 540 -2.52 -49.93 -16.38
N GLU A 541 -1.98 -48.70 -16.31
CA GLU A 541 -1.40 -48.15 -15.09
C GLU A 541 -2.45 -47.71 -14.06
N GLN A 542 -2.17 -47.94 -12.77
CA GLN A 542 -2.97 -47.35 -11.69
C GLN A 542 -2.52 -45.92 -11.40
N LEU A 543 -3.43 -44.97 -11.50
CA LEU A 543 -3.17 -43.55 -11.25
C LEU A 543 -3.66 -43.14 -9.85
N SER A 544 -2.79 -42.48 -9.08
CA SER A 544 -3.19 -41.74 -7.88
C SER A 544 -3.88 -40.43 -8.27
N PRO A 545 -4.70 -39.81 -7.40
CA PRO A 545 -5.22 -38.46 -7.64
C PRO A 545 -4.05 -37.48 -7.89
N PHE A 546 -4.15 -36.65 -8.93
CA PHE A 546 -3.10 -35.73 -9.38
C PHE A 546 -3.64 -34.31 -9.59
#